data_AF-A0A438EEY3-F1
#
_entry.id   AF-A0A438EEY3-F1
#
_cell.length_a   1.000
_cell.length_b   1.000
_cell.length_c   1.000
_cell.angle_alpha   90.00
_cell.angle_beta   90.00
_cell.angle_gamma   90.00
#
_symmetry.space_group_name_H-M   'P 1'
#
loop_
_entity.id
_entity.type
_entity.pdbx_description
1 polymer ?
#
loop_
_entity_poly.entity_id
_entity_poly.type
_entity_poly.pdbx_seq_one_letter_code
_entity_poly.pdbx_strand_id
1 'polypeptide(L)'
;MGDSEGGFSNPSILENLVYGVVGAVVFGVLVPLLFSIILVGKKKVKQRGVPVEVGDELGFAMRNSRYTELVEVPWEGATTIAALFEQSCGKHSRDPFLGTRKLINREFITAGDGRKFEKVHLGEYQWETYEEIFNRACNFASGLIKLGHNVDSHVAIFSDTQAEWLIAFQGCFRQNITIVTIYASLGEDALIHSLNEIMDNLHSFFTDPNIDLDL
;
A
#
# COMPACT_ATOMS: atom_id res chain seq x y z
N MET A 1 -84.39 -20.95 -62.19
CA MET A 1 -84.25 -22.36 -61.80
C MET A 1 -82.77 -22.69 -61.86
N GLY A 2 -82.14 -23.07 -60.75
CA GLY A 2 -80.78 -23.60 -60.70
C GLY A 2 -79.67 -22.59 -60.39
N ASP A 3 -79.44 -22.39 -59.10
CA ASP A 3 -78.18 -22.63 -58.37
C ASP A 3 -76.85 -22.53 -59.12
N SER A 4 -75.88 -21.82 -58.53
CA SER A 4 -74.60 -22.43 -58.12
C SER A 4 -73.73 -21.46 -57.34
N GLU A 5 -73.42 -21.87 -56.11
CA GLU A 5 -72.24 -21.44 -55.36
C GLU A 5 -70.97 -21.77 -56.17
N GLY A 6 -69.96 -20.90 -56.05
CA GLY A 6 -68.67 -21.14 -56.68
C GLY A 6 -67.66 -20.09 -56.27
N GLY A 7 -67.14 -20.20 -55.04
CA GLY A 7 -66.00 -19.40 -54.60
C GLY A 7 -64.76 -19.74 -55.41
N PHE A 8 -63.92 -18.75 -55.67
CA PHE A 8 -62.50 -18.95 -55.96
C PHE A 8 -61.72 -17.73 -55.50
N SER A 9 -61.00 -17.95 -54.39
CA SER A 9 -59.68 -17.41 -54.05
C SER A 9 -59.18 -16.23 -54.88
N ASN A 10 -59.15 -15.04 -54.26
CA ASN A 10 -58.41 -13.91 -54.78
C ASN A 10 -56.91 -14.10 -54.43
N PRO A 11 -56.03 -14.42 -55.40
CA PRO A 11 -54.63 -14.77 -55.14
C PRO A 11 -53.84 -13.62 -54.49
N SER A 12 -54.26 -12.38 -54.74
CA SER A 12 -53.66 -11.18 -54.15
C SER A 12 -53.77 -11.12 -52.63
N ILE A 13 -54.85 -11.64 -52.03
CA ILE A 13 -55.05 -11.58 -50.57
C ILE A 13 -54.19 -12.63 -49.86
N LEU A 14 -54.07 -13.82 -50.47
CA LEU A 14 -53.25 -14.89 -49.91
C LEU A 14 -51.75 -14.56 -50.03
N GLU A 15 -51.32 -13.96 -51.15
CA GLU A 15 -49.93 -13.50 -51.31
C GLU A 15 -49.58 -12.38 -50.33
N ASN A 16 -50.43 -11.36 -50.18
CA ASN A 16 -50.19 -10.29 -49.22
C ASN A 16 -50.16 -10.79 -47.77
N LEU A 17 -50.96 -11.81 -47.43
CA LEU A 17 -50.93 -12.45 -46.12
C LEU A 17 -49.64 -13.25 -45.90
N VAL A 18 -49.17 -13.98 -46.92
CA VAL A 18 -47.89 -14.72 -46.85
C VAL A 18 -46.71 -13.76 -46.72
N TYR A 19 -46.67 -12.68 -47.51
CA TYR A 19 -45.63 -11.65 -47.37
C TYR A 19 -45.69 -10.94 -46.00
N GLY A 20 -46.89 -10.72 -45.46
CA GLY A 20 -47.08 -10.16 -44.11
C GLY A 20 -46.56 -11.09 -43.00
N VAL A 21 -46.85 -12.39 -43.09
CA VAL A 21 -46.38 -13.40 -42.12
C VAL A 21 -44.88 -13.60 -42.22
N VAL A 22 -44.34 -13.73 -43.44
CA VAL A 22 -42.88 -13.84 -43.67
C VAL A 22 -42.17 -12.58 -43.19
N GLY A 23 -42.71 -11.39 -43.48
CA GLY A 23 -42.20 -10.12 -42.96
C GLY A 23 -42.17 -10.11 -41.43
N ALA A 24 -43.26 -10.48 -40.77
CA ALA A 24 -43.35 -10.50 -39.31
C ALA A 24 -42.35 -11.48 -38.67
N VAL A 25 -42.14 -12.66 -39.26
CA VAL A 25 -41.15 -13.64 -38.78
C VAL A 25 -39.72 -13.13 -39.00
N VAL A 26 -39.44 -12.56 -40.17
CA VAL A 26 -38.13 -12.00 -40.49
C VAL A 26 -37.78 -10.85 -39.55
N PHE A 27 -38.71 -9.90 -39.33
CA PHE A 27 -38.51 -8.82 -38.36
C PHE A 27 -38.44 -9.34 -36.91
N GLY A 28 -39.30 -10.30 -36.54
CA GLY A 28 -39.34 -10.88 -35.19
C GLY A 28 -38.13 -11.72 -34.82
N VAL A 29 -37.36 -12.23 -35.80
CA VAL A 29 -36.13 -13.00 -35.55
C VAL A 29 -34.88 -12.16 -35.81
N LEU A 30 -34.79 -11.44 -36.95
CA LEU A 30 -33.58 -10.70 -37.30
C LEU A 30 -33.38 -9.47 -36.42
N VAL A 31 -34.44 -8.75 -36.05
CA VAL A 31 -34.28 -7.55 -35.22
C VAL A 31 -33.76 -7.92 -33.83
N PRO A 32 -34.35 -8.89 -33.10
CA PRO A 32 -33.78 -9.31 -31.82
C PRO A 32 -32.38 -9.91 -31.93
N LEU A 33 -32.06 -10.63 -33.01
CA LEU A 33 -30.72 -11.19 -33.20
C LEU A 33 -29.67 -10.08 -33.40
N LEU A 34 -29.97 -9.09 -34.26
CA LEU A 34 -29.11 -7.94 -34.49
C LEU A 34 -28.99 -7.06 -33.24
N PHE A 35 -30.11 -6.85 -32.54
CA PHE A 35 -30.11 -6.09 -31.28
C PHE A 35 -29.33 -6.83 -30.18
N SER A 36 -29.40 -8.16 -30.15
CA SER A 36 -28.62 -8.99 -29.22
C SER A 36 -27.13 -8.96 -29.55
N ILE A 37 -26.73 -8.90 -30.82
CA ILE A 37 -25.33 -8.73 -31.22
C ILE A 37 -24.81 -7.34 -30.83
N ILE A 38 -25.64 -6.30 -30.94
CA ILE A 38 -25.30 -4.93 -30.54
C ILE A 38 -25.22 -4.78 -29.00
N LEU A 39 -26.14 -5.42 -28.27
CA LEU A 39 -26.19 -5.39 -26.79
C LEU A 39 -25.16 -6.31 -26.13
N VAL A 40 -24.71 -7.37 -26.81
CA VAL A 40 -23.50 -8.11 -26.43
C VAL A 40 -22.29 -7.27 -26.83
N GLY A 41 -22.19 -6.09 -26.20
CA GLY A 41 -21.03 -5.22 -26.28
C GLY A 41 -19.79 -6.03 -25.95
N LYS A 42 -18.75 -5.88 -26.78
CA LYS A 42 -17.43 -6.50 -26.56
C LYS A 42 -17.07 -6.35 -25.09
N LYS A 43 -17.09 -7.45 -24.32
CA LYS A 43 -16.54 -7.47 -22.97
C LYS A 43 -15.12 -6.96 -23.11
N LYS A 44 -14.86 -5.73 -22.65
CA LYS A 44 -13.50 -5.20 -22.58
C LYS A 44 -12.75 -6.12 -21.63
N VAL A 45 -11.99 -7.05 -22.19
CA VAL A 45 -11.02 -7.83 -21.45
C VAL A 45 -10.14 -6.79 -20.77
N LYS A 46 -10.04 -6.81 -19.44
CA LYS A 46 -9.10 -5.97 -18.70
C LYS A 46 -7.69 -6.35 -19.15
N GLN A 47 -7.17 -5.70 -20.19
CA GLN A 47 -5.78 -5.80 -20.59
C GLN A 47 -4.97 -5.20 -19.44
N ARG A 48 -4.30 -6.09 -18.69
CA ARG A 48 -3.39 -5.71 -17.58
C ARG A 48 -1.97 -5.39 -18.07
N GLY A 49 -1.69 -5.63 -19.36
CA GLY A 49 -0.40 -5.38 -19.98
C GLY A 49 -0.53 -4.62 -21.29
N VAL A 50 0.47 -3.80 -21.59
CA VAL A 50 0.64 -3.12 -22.87
C VAL A 50 1.49 -4.02 -23.76
N PRO A 51 1.09 -4.30 -25.02
CA PRO A 51 1.93 -5.05 -25.93
C PRO A 51 3.19 -4.25 -26.23
N VAL A 52 4.35 -4.88 -26.05
CA VAL A 52 5.65 -4.29 -26.34
C VAL A 52 6.43 -5.32 -27.16
N GLU A 53 7.03 -4.86 -28.25
CA GLU A 53 7.92 -5.68 -29.07
C GLU A 53 9.23 -5.86 -28.30
N VAL A 54 9.53 -7.10 -27.91
CA VAL A 54 10.75 -7.44 -27.16
C VAL A 54 11.54 -8.42 -28.01
N GLY A 55 12.48 -7.90 -28.81
CA GLY A 55 13.17 -8.69 -29.83
C GLY A 55 12.20 -9.09 -30.96
N ASP A 56 12.23 -10.36 -31.37
CA ASP A 56 11.38 -10.90 -32.44
C ASP A 56 10.03 -11.46 -31.95
N GLU A 57 9.72 -11.35 -30.65
CA GLU A 57 8.49 -11.88 -30.05
C GLU A 57 7.60 -10.75 -29.48
N LEU A 58 6.28 -10.95 -29.61
CA LEU A 58 5.26 -10.09 -28.99
C LEU A 58 5.20 -10.36 -27.48
N GLY A 59 5.82 -9.48 -26.70
CA GLY A 59 5.74 -9.47 -25.24
C GLY A 59 4.57 -8.63 -24.71
N PHE A 60 4.14 -8.90 -23.47
CA PHE A 60 3.24 -8.02 -22.73
C PHE A 60 4.00 -7.39 -21.56
N ALA A 61 4.14 -6.06 -21.57
CA ALA A 61 4.66 -5.32 -20.43
C ALA A 61 3.53 -5.06 -19.42
N MET A 62 3.62 -5.68 -18.26
CA MET A 62 2.74 -5.38 -17.13
C MET A 62 3.18 -4.04 -16.52
N ARG A 63 2.42 -2.96 -16.77
CA ARG A 63 2.66 -1.65 -16.16
C ARG A 63 1.49 -1.20 -15.32
N ASN A 64 1.77 -0.34 -14.33
CA ASN A 64 0.72 0.32 -13.57
C ASN A 64 -0.14 1.15 -14.52
N SER A 65 -1.43 0.82 -14.67
CA SER A 65 -2.31 1.50 -15.62
C SER A 65 -2.64 2.95 -15.22
N ARG A 66 -2.28 3.39 -14.00
CA ARG A 66 -2.50 4.76 -13.53
C ARG A 66 -1.45 5.74 -14.05
N TYR A 67 -0.28 5.24 -14.47
CA TYR A 67 0.84 6.08 -14.90
C TYR A 67 1.31 5.65 -16.29
N THR A 68 1.45 6.61 -17.19
CA THR A 68 1.93 6.37 -18.56
C THR A 68 3.45 6.25 -18.62
N GLU A 69 4.14 6.82 -17.64
CA GLU A 69 5.60 6.93 -17.53
C GLU A 69 6.12 6.15 -16.32
N LEU A 70 7.42 5.87 -16.31
CA LEU A 70 8.09 5.25 -15.17
C LEU A 70 8.09 6.23 -14.00
N VAL A 71 7.56 5.81 -12.85
CA VAL A 71 7.64 6.60 -11.62
C VAL A 71 9.04 6.42 -11.04
N GLU A 72 9.91 7.41 -11.26
CA GLU A 72 11.31 7.37 -10.81
C GLU A 72 11.45 7.74 -9.33
N VAL A 73 10.66 8.71 -8.87
CA VAL A 73 10.62 9.17 -7.48
C VAL A 73 9.18 9.15 -6.97
N PRO A 74 8.95 8.87 -5.66
CA PRO A 74 7.60 8.82 -5.12
C PRO A 74 6.85 10.15 -5.25
N TRP A 75 7.57 11.27 -5.11
CA TRP A 75 7.12 12.65 -5.37
C TRP A 75 8.21 13.44 -6.08
N GLU A 76 7.80 14.45 -6.84
CA GLU A 76 8.72 15.33 -7.57
C GLU A 76 9.75 15.95 -6.62
N GLY A 77 11.03 15.83 -6.95
CA GLY A 77 12.15 16.31 -6.12
C GLY A 77 12.50 15.45 -4.90
N ALA A 78 11.78 14.37 -4.60
CA ALA A 78 12.06 13.48 -3.47
C ALA A 78 13.06 12.37 -3.85
N THR A 79 14.32 12.74 -4.11
CA THR A 79 15.37 11.82 -4.58
C THR A 79 15.99 10.95 -3.48
N THR A 80 15.73 11.26 -2.20
CA THR A 80 16.17 10.47 -1.05
C THR A 80 14.99 10.21 -0.10
N ILE A 81 15.11 9.19 0.76
CA ILE A 81 14.10 8.95 1.82
C ILE A 81 13.99 10.15 2.76
N ALA A 82 15.11 10.81 3.08
CA ALA A 82 15.12 12.02 3.88
C ALA A 82 14.35 13.18 3.20
N ALA A 83 14.53 13.37 1.89
CA ALA A 83 13.80 14.38 1.12
C ALA A 83 12.31 14.06 1.05
N LEU A 84 11.95 12.79 0.86
CA LEU A 84 10.55 12.34 0.88
C LEU A 84 9.89 12.61 2.22
N PHE A 85 10.58 12.29 3.32
CA PHE A 85 10.08 12.54 4.67
C PHE A 85 9.91 14.04 4.94
N GLU A 86 10.89 14.87 4.56
CA GLU A 86 10.82 16.33 4.68
C GLU A 86 9.65 16.92 3.89
N GLN A 87 9.44 16.48 2.64
CA GLN A 87 8.27 16.91 1.86
C GLN A 87 6.96 16.48 2.52
N SER A 88 6.89 15.28 3.09
CA SER A 88 5.70 14.77 3.78
C SER A 88 5.39 15.62 5.00
N CYS A 89 6.40 15.90 5.82
CA CYS A 89 6.28 16.76 6.99
C CYS A 89 5.89 18.19 6.63
N GLY A 90 6.42 18.74 5.54
CA GLY A 90 6.04 20.07 5.06
C GLY A 90 4.58 20.14 4.61
N LYS A 91 4.10 19.11 3.90
CA LYS A 91 2.73 19.05 3.38
C LYS A 91 1.68 18.86 4.48
N HIS A 92 2.02 18.10 5.52
CA HIS A 92 1.11 17.68 6.58
C HIS A 92 1.46 18.29 7.95
N SER A 93 2.17 19.43 7.99
CA SER A 93 2.88 19.90 9.20
C SER A 93 2.03 19.92 10.48
N ARG A 94 0.75 20.29 10.39
CA ARG A 94 -0.18 20.39 11.53
C ARG A 94 -1.02 19.13 11.79
N ASP A 95 -0.94 18.14 10.92
CA ASP A 95 -1.71 16.90 11.07
C ASP A 95 -1.08 16.03 12.16
N PRO A 96 -1.88 15.30 12.96
CA PRO A 96 -1.35 14.30 13.90
C PRO A 96 -0.54 13.23 13.16
N PHE A 97 0.66 12.92 13.65
CA PHE A 97 1.55 11.93 13.04
C PHE A 97 1.84 10.74 13.95
N LEU A 98 2.51 10.96 15.09
CA LEU A 98 2.88 9.88 16.00
C LEU A 98 2.10 10.00 17.30
N GLY A 99 1.39 8.93 17.64
CA GLY A 99 0.59 8.82 18.85
C GLY A 99 1.25 7.89 19.85
N THR A 100 1.52 8.39 21.06
CA THR A 100 2.08 7.60 22.16
C THR A 100 1.11 7.55 23.34
N ARG A 101 1.18 6.48 24.14
CA ARG A 101 0.39 6.36 25.38
C ARG A 101 1.34 6.31 26.55
N LYS A 102 1.15 7.20 27.52
CA LYS A 102 1.96 7.18 28.75
C LYS A 102 1.63 5.95 29.58
N LEU A 103 2.66 5.31 30.10
CA LEU A 103 2.52 4.28 31.10
C LEU A 103 2.01 4.91 32.41
N ILE A 104 0.86 4.45 32.88
CA ILE A 104 0.24 4.90 34.15
C ILE A 104 0.62 3.95 35.28
N ASN A 105 0.50 2.64 35.07
CA ASN A 105 0.75 1.63 36.10
C ASN A 105 1.17 0.29 35.50
N ARG A 106 1.97 -0.49 36.22
CA ARG A 106 2.29 -1.89 35.92
C ARG A 106 1.80 -2.74 37.10
N GLU A 107 0.91 -3.69 36.85
CA GLU A 107 0.35 -4.59 37.86
C GLU A 107 0.77 -6.03 37.54
N PHE A 108 1.40 -6.72 38.49
CA PHE A 108 1.75 -8.14 38.34
C PHE A 108 0.62 -9.03 38.86
N ILE A 109 -0.08 -9.68 37.93
CA ILE A 109 -1.17 -10.60 38.26
C ILE A 109 -0.63 -12.02 38.24
N THR A 110 -0.83 -12.75 39.33
CA THR A 110 -0.53 -14.19 39.36
C THR A 110 -1.78 -14.95 38.91
N ALA A 111 -1.69 -15.66 37.80
CA ALA A 111 -2.76 -16.53 37.33
C ALA A 111 -2.94 -17.73 38.28
N GLY A 112 -4.09 -18.40 38.18
CA GLY A 112 -4.41 -19.55 39.03
C GLY A 112 -3.46 -20.74 38.89
N ASP A 113 -2.61 -20.75 37.86
CA ASP A 113 -1.55 -21.73 37.62
C ASP A 113 -0.16 -21.31 38.13
N GLY A 114 -0.06 -20.16 38.81
CA GLY A 114 1.19 -19.62 39.36
C GLY A 114 2.02 -18.79 38.38
N ARG A 115 1.61 -18.66 37.10
CA ARG A 115 2.29 -17.75 36.16
C ARG A 115 2.04 -16.29 36.52
N LYS A 116 3.10 -15.49 36.56
CA LYS A 116 3.01 -14.04 36.74
C LYS A 116 2.88 -13.37 35.38
N PHE A 117 1.85 -12.55 35.22
CA PHE A 117 1.63 -11.72 34.06
C PHE A 117 1.77 -10.27 34.45
N GLU A 118 2.51 -9.51 33.65
CA GLU A 118 2.53 -8.07 33.76
C GLU A 118 1.33 -7.49 33.00
N LYS A 119 0.50 -6.74 33.72
CA LYS A 119 -0.61 -5.98 33.15
C LYS A 119 -0.24 -4.51 33.13
N VAL A 120 -0.15 -3.97 31.93
CA VAL A 120 0.24 -2.58 31.68
C VAL A 120 -1.00 -1.71 31.56
N HIS A 121 -1.10 -0.68 32.39
CA HIS A 121 -2.12 0.36 32.32
C HIS A 121 -1.56 1.57 31.58
N LEU A 122 -2.12 1.84 30.41
CA LEU A 122 -1.70 2.93 29.53
C LEU A 122 -2.76 4.04 29.54
N GLY A 123 -2.31 5.29 29.54
CA GLY A 123 -3.18 6.47 29.47
C GLY A 123 -3.75 6.74 28.09
N GLU A 124 -4.32 7.93 27.94
CA GLU A 124 -4.81 8.44 26.66
C GLU A 124 -3.69 8.67 25.66
N TYR A 125 -4.04 8.63 24.37
CA TYR A 125 -3.10 8.96 23.29
C TYR A 125 -2.71 10.43 23.35
N GLN A 126 -1.41 10.67 23.26
CA GLN A 126 -0.81 11.98 23.05
C GLN A 126 -0.21 11.97 21.66
N TRP A 127 -0.66 12.91 20.84
CA TRP A 127 -0.26 13.01 19.44
C TRP A 127 0.73 14.15 19.25
N GLU A 128 1.78 13.88 18.50
CA GLU A 128 2.69 14.88 17.96
C GLU A 128 2.40 15.07 16.48
N THR A 129 2.48 16.32 16.05
CA THR A 129 2.29 16.73 14.66
C THR A 129 3.50 16.37 13.80
N TYR A 130 3.31 16.34 12.48
CA TYR A 130 4.41 16.13 11.53
C TYR A 130 5.56 17.13 11.72
N GLU A 131 5.24 18.39 12.03
CA GLU A 131 6.23 19.45 12.26
C GLU A 131 7.06 19.20 13.52
N GLU A 132 6.42 18.84 14.63
CA GLU A 132 7.10 18.52 15.89
C GLU A 132 8.04 17.34 15.71
N ILE A 133 7.57 16.28 15.05
CA ILE A 133 8.37 15.08 14.77
C ILE A 133 9.54 15.39 13.83
N PHE A 134 9.32 16.19 12.79
CA PHE A 134 10.39 16.62 11.90
C PHE A 134 11.48 17.41 12.63
N ASN A 135 11.07 18.33 13.51
CA ASN A 135 12.00 19.10 14.34
C ASN A 135 12.80 18.19 15.29
N ARG A 136 12.15 17.20 15.92
CA ARG A 136 12.84 16.19 16.75
C ARG A 136 13.84 15.37 15.93
N ALA A 137 13.47 14.93 14.72
CA ALA A 137 14.37 14.18 13.83
C ALA A 137 15.58 15.04 13.39
N CYS A 138 15.35 16.31 13.07
CA CYS A 138 16.43 17.27 12.79
C CYS A 138 17.37 17.45 13.99
N ASN A 139 16.83 17.63 15.19
CA ASN A 139 17.63 17.77 16.40
C ASN A 139 18.45 16.51 16.71
N PHE A 140 17.85 15.33 16.55
CA PHE A 140 18.55 14.05 16.70
C PHE A 140 19.70 13.94 15.68
N ALA A 141 19.42 14.22 14.40
CA ALA A 141 20.41 14.25 13.33
C ALA A 141 21.59 15.19 13.64
N SER A 142 21.31 16.42 14.10
CA SER A 142 22.34 17.37 14.52
C SER A 142 23.14 16.87 15.73
N GLY A 143 22.49 16.16 16.66
CA GLY A 143 23.13 15.51 17.79
C GLY A 143 24.16 14.46 17.36
N LEU A 144 23.80 13.59 16.41
CA LEU A 144 24.72 12.57 15.89
C LEU A 144 25.99 13.20 15.30
N ILE A 145 25.85 14.25 14.48
CA ILE A 145 27.01 14.96 13.91
C ILE A 145 27.87 15.57 15.01
N LYS A 146 27.26 16.17 16.04
CA LYS A 146 27.99 16.73 17.18
C LYS A 146 28.74 15.67 18.00
N LEU A 147 28.23 14.44 18.03
CA LEU A 147 28.88 13.29 18.67
C LEU A 147 29.98 12.66 17.80
N GLY A 148 30.21 13.18 16.58
CA GLY A 148 31.30 12.73 15.71
C GLY A 148 30.88 11.71 14.65
N HIS A 149 29.58 11.43 14.50
CA HIS A 149 29.11 10.56 13.42
C HIS A 149 29.35 11.18 12.05
N ASN A 150 29.57 10.32 11.07
CA ASN A 150 29.75 10.66 9.66
C ASN A 150 29.06 9.60 8.77
N VAL A 151 29.19 9.72 7.45
CA VAL A 151 28.54 8.83 6.48
C VAL A 151 28.99 7.37 6.55
N ASP A 152 30.16 7.09 7.14
CA ASP A 152 30.68 5.73 7.32
C ASP A 152 30.28 5.14 8.69
N SER A 153 29.72 5.97 9.58
CA SER A 153 29.31 5.55 10.92
C SER A 153 28.07 4.68 10.86
N HIS A 154 28.04 3.66 11.74
CA HIS A 154 26.85 2.85 11.95
C HIS A 154 26.21 3.16 13.31
N VAL A 155 24.89 3.23 13.32
CA VAL A 155 24.08 3.38 14.53
C VAL A 155 23.20 2.16 14.68
N ALA A 156 23.29 1.49 15.83
CA ALA A 156 22.37 0.43 16.19
C ALA A 156 21.27 0.96 17.11
N ILE A 157 20.02 0.58 16.83
CA ILE A 157 18.86 0.90 17.68
C ILE A 157 18.20 -0.40 18.10
N PHE A 158 18.26 -0.69 19.40
CA PHE A 158 17.55 -1.79 20.03
C PHE A 158 16.29 -1.27 20.73
N SER A 159 15.14 -1.43 20.08
CA SER A 159 13.88 -0.89 20.59
C SER A 159 12.70 -1.59 19.93
N ASP A 160 11.56 -1.60 20.60
CA ASP A 160 10.29 -1.93 19.97
C ASP A 160 9.85 -0.82 18.98
N THR A 161 8.79 -1.10 18.22
CA THR A 161 8.23 -0.09 17.30
C THR A 161 7.56 1.03 18.10
N GLN A 162 8.26 2.15 18.27
CA GLN A 162 7.78 3.33 18.99
C GLN A 162 8.13 4.66 18.30
N ALA A 163 7.62 5.77 18.84
CA ALA A 163 7.80 7.09 18.24
C ALA A 163 9.29 7.50 18.22
N GLU A 164 9.99 7.31 19.34
CA GLU A 164 11.42 7.58 19.50
C GLU A 164 12.26 6.82 18.48
N TRP A 165 11.93 5.54 18.26
CA TRP A 165 12.59 4.70 17.27
C TRP A 165 12.45 5.30 15.86
N LEU A 166 11.24 5.69 15.46
CA LEU A 166 11.01 6.27 14.13
C LEU A 166 11.71 7.63 13.97
N ILE A 167 11.71 8.46 15.01
CA ILE A 167 12.40 9.77 15.02
C ILE A 167 13.91 9.58 14.82
N ALA A 168 14.51 8.67 15.58
CA ALA A 168 15.93 8.36 15.46
C ALA A 168 16.26 7.81 14.07
N PHE A 169 15.40 6.92 13.56
CA PHE A 169 15.52 6.34 12.22
C PHE A 169 15.52 7.41 11.11
N GLN A 170 14.58 8.35 11.16
CA GLN A 170 14.54 9.48 10.22
C GLN A 170 15.76 10.41 10.38
N GLY A 171 16.22 10.63 11.61
CA GLY A 171 17.42 11.42 11.87
C GLY A 171 18.70 10.82 11.25
N CYS A 172 18.87 9.50 11.29
CA CYS A 172 19.98 8.81 10.64
C CYS A 172 19.97 9.00 9.12
N PHE A 173 18.80 8.85 8.48
CA PHE A 173 18.67 9.08 7.02
C PHE A 173 19.02 10.50 6.61
N ARG A 174 18.74 11.51 7.45
CA ARG A 174 19.09 12.90 7.14
C ARG A 174 20.61 13.14 7.10
N GLN A 175 21.39 12.33 7.79
CA GLN A 175 22.86 12.44 7.82
C GLN A 175 23.56 11.38 6.97
N ASN A 176 22.80 10.58 6.22
CA ASN A 176 23.32 9.44 5.46
C ASN A 176 24.12 8.46 6.35
N ILE A 177 23.64 8.24 7.57
CA ILE A 177 24.21 7.31 8.55
C ILE A 177 23.55 5.94 8.37
N THR A 178 24.35 4.88 8.33
CA THR A 178 23.85 3.51 8.27
C THR A 178 23.22 3.14 9.60
N ILE A 179 21.98 2.66 9.56
CA ILE A 179 21.21 2.28 10.75
C ILE A 179 20.93 0.78 10.77
N VAL A 180 21.08 0.17 11.94
CA VAL A 180 20.78 -1.23 12.21
C VAL A 180 19.69 -1.29 13.28
N THR A 181 18.52 -1.76 12.90
CA THR A 181 17.36 -1.83 13.79
C THR A 181 17.18 -3.25 14.31
N ILE A 182 17.17 -3.39 15.63
CA ILE A 182 17.03 -4.68 16.31
C ILE A 182 15.78 -4.60 17.18
N TYR A 183 14.75 -5.36 16.84
CA TYR A 183 13.53 -5.41 17.65
C TYR A 183 13.77 -6.22 18.92
N ALA A 184 13.29 -5.73 20.07
CA ALA A 184 13.47 -6.44 21.34
C ALA A 184 12.77 -7.79 21.38
N SER A 185 11.69 -7.95 20.59
CA SER A 185 10.99 -9.23 20.44
C SER A 185 11.83 -10.38 19.84
N LEU A 186 12.98 -10.09 19.23
CA LEU A 186 13.86 -11.11 18.62
C LEU A 186 14.71 -11.87 19.64
N GLY A 187 14.81 -11.37 20.88
CA GLY A 187 15.62 -11.98 21.94
C GLY A 187 17.11 -11.64 21.87
N GLU A 188 17.83 -12.08 22.90
CA GLU A 188 19.24 -11.73 23.14
C GLU A 188 20.19 -12.30 22.07
N ASP A 189 19.97 -13.53 21.62
CA ASP A 189 20.82 -14.16 20.59
C ASP A 189 20.85 -13.34 19.29
N ALA A 190 19.70 -12.77 18.90
CA ALA A 190 19.59 -11.93 17.72
C ALA A 190 20.29 -10.58 17.91
N LEU A 191 20.25 -10.03 19.12
CA LEU A 191 20.99 -8.82 19.49
C LEU A 191 22.50 -9.06 19.40
N ILE A 192 23.00 -10.13 20.02
CA ILE A 192 24.43 -10.49 20.00
C ILE A 192 24.89 -10.70 18.55
N HIS A 193 24.15 -11.48 17.77
CA HIS A 193 24.50 -11.74 16.37
C HIS A 193 24.56 -10.43 15.56
N SER A 194 23.52 -9.59 15.67
CA SER A 194 23.46 -8.33 14.92
C SER A 194 24.58 -7.36 15.30
N LEU A 195 24.95 -7.30 16.58
CA LEU A 195 26.05 -6.45 17.04
C LEU A 195 27.41 -6.96 16.55
N ASN A 196 27.63 -8.27 16.58
CA ASN A 196 28.88 -8.87 16.10
C ASN A 196 29.13 -8.58 14.61
N GLU A 197 28.08 -8.59 13.78
CA GLU A 197 28.18 -8.31 12.34
C GLU A 197 28.59 -6.86 12.02
N ILE A 198 28.32 -5.92 12.93
CA ILE A 198 28.48 -4.48 12.67
C ILE A 198 29.51 -3.82 13.56
N MET A 199 30.11 -4.56 14.50
CA MET A 199 30.96 -4.05 15.57
C MET A 199 32.12 -3.20 15.05
N ASP A 200 32.70 -3.56 13.90
CA ASP A 200 33.84 -2.87 13.31
C ASP A 200 33.52 -1.41 12.88
N ASN A 201 32.26 -1.13 12.54
CA ASN A 201 31.81 0.19 12.11
C ASN A 201 30.78 0.83 13.05
N LEU A 202 30.45 0.16 14.16
CA LEU A 202 29.46 0.62 15.13
C LEU A 202 30.01 1.79 15.94
N HIS A 203 29.40 2.96 15.78
CA HIS A 203 29.78 4.17 16.50
C HIS A 203 28.87 4.41 17.71
N SER A 204 27.58 4.09 17.62
CA SER A 204 26.67 4.26 18.76
C SER A 204 25.57 3.21 18.79
N PHE A 205 25.21 2.80 19.99
CA PHE A 205 24.12 1.88 20.29
C PHE A 205 23.08 2.60 21.15
N PHE A 206 21.84 2.67 20.69
CA PHE A 206 20.71 3.23 21.41
C PHE A 206 19.77 2.11 21.85
N THR A 207 19.29 2.16 23.09
CA THR A 207 18.30 1.22 23.62
C THR A 207 17.11 1.96 24.22
N ASP A 208 15.94 1.34 24.16
CA ASP A 208 14.80 1.77 24.96
C ASP A 208 15.08 1.53 26.45
N PRO A 209 14.91 2.53 27.33
CA PRO A 209 15.05 2.34 28.78
C PRO A 209 13.97 1.44 29.41
N ASN A 210 12.87 1.15 28.71
CA ASN A 210 11.78 0.31 29.21
C ASN A 210 11.94 -1.17 28.87
N ILE A 211 12.96 -1.52 28.07
CA ILE A 211 13.28 -2.90 27.76
C ILE A 211 14.27 -3.38 28.82
N ASP A 212 13.82 -4.32 29.65
CA ASP A 212 14.70 -5.02 30.58
C ASP A 212 15.67 -5.88 29.78
N LEU A 213 16.90 -5.38 29.65
CA LEU A 213 18.05 -6.17 29.26
C LEU A 213 18.48 -6.92 30.53
N ASP A 214 17.94 -8.11 30.75
CA ASP A 214 18.48 -9.06 31.75
C ASP A 214 19.86 -9.58 31.25
N LEU A 215 20.86 -8.68 31.20
CA LEU A 215 22.27 -8.97 30.89
C LEU A 215 23.04 -9.40 32.16
#